data_AF-A0A1Q6M648-F1
#
_entry.id   AF-A0A1Q6M648-F1
#
_cell.length_a   1.000
_cell.length_b   1.000
_cell.length_c   1.000
_cell.angle_alpha   90.00
_cell.angle_beta   90.00
_cell.angle_gamma   90.00
#
_symmetry.space_group_name_H-M   'P 1'
#
loop_
_entity.id
_entity.type
_entity.pdbx_description
1 polymer ?
#
loop_
_entity_poly.entity_id
_entity_poly.type
_entity_poly.pdbx_seq_one_letter_code
_entity_poly.pdbx_strand_id
1 'polypeptide(L)'
;MRSIKKFFKKTFRYDLDRALFIACCMLVCLMIYGILATVFPHYDIGGKKPLEGEYETVQYLHDDDIFSNQEDLIQGLEYLREKTNVQLVIMTTDRKLSYGDAVREYHLTFEDEGHILLIVPQEGSIRFRYAIGADANKVINSEALDYLIKNVRHSRDGEYWKQQLYDFTDELVKND
;
A
#
# COMPACT_ATOMS: atom_id res chain seq x y z
N MET A 1 -43.86 48.48 -12.00
CA MET A 1 -42.39 48.28 -12.11
C MET A 1 -41.63 47.90 -10.83
N ARG A 2 -42.17 48.04 -9.59
CA ARG A 2 -41.46 47.66 -8.35
C ARG A 2 -41.35 46.14 -8.09
N SER A 3 -42.27 45.33 -8.63
CA SER A 3 -42.31 43.87 -8.38
C SER A 3 -41.24 43.09 -9.16
N ILE A 4 -41.07 43.38 -10.45
CA ILE A 4 -40.12 42.69 -11.35
C ILE A 4 -38.66 42.90 -10.88
N LYS A 5 -38.29 44.13 -10.47
CA LYS A 5 -36.94 44.42 -9.94
C LYS A 5 -36.64 43.65 -8.64
N LYS A 6 -37.64 43.42 -7.78
CA LYS A 6 -37.48 42.61 -6.56
C LYS A 6 -37.32 41.12 -6.87
N PHE A 7 -38.05 40.63 -7.86
CA PHE A 7 -37.97 39.23 -8.29
C PHE A 7 -36.60 38.92 -8.92
N PHE A 8 -36.17 39.72 -9.90
CA PHE A 8 -34.84 39.57 -10.52
C PHE A 8 -33.70 39.67 -9.51
N LYS A 9 -33.76 40.62 -8.56
CA LYS A 9 -32.73 40.76 -7.52
C LYS A 9 -32.69 39.57 -6.56
N LYS A 10 -33.81 38.88 -6.33
CA LYS A 10 -33.90 37.71 -5.46
C LYS A 10 -33.43 36.44 -6.17
N THR A 11 -33.83 36.23 -7.43
CA THR A 11 -33.39 35.11 -8.27
C THR A 11 -31.90 35.19 -8.59
N PHE A 12 -31.41 36.37 -8.98
CA PHE A 12 -29.98 36.59 -9.29
C PHE A 12 -29.08 36.39 -8.06
N ARG A 13 -29.53 36.78 -6.87
CA ARG A 13 -28.81 36.49 -5.62
C ARG A 13 -28.79 34.99 -5.32
N TYR A 14 -29.90 34.29 -5.50
CA TYR A 14 -29.98 32.84 -5.27
C TYR A 14 -29.06 32.04 -6.21
N ASP A 15 -28.97 32.44 -7.48
CA ASP A 15 -28.09 31.81 -8.46
C ASP A 15 -26.62 32.15 -8.20
N LEU A 16 -26.33 33.38 -7.75
CA LEU A 16 -24.98 33.80 -7.34
C LEU A 16 -24.52 33.06 -6.07
N ASP A 17 -25.39 32.90 -5.08
CA ASP A 17 -25.10 32.20 -3.83
C ASP A 17 -24.88 30.69 -4.08
N ARG A 18 -25.64 30.07 -5.00
CA ARG A 18 -25.43 28.68 -5.42
C ARG A 18 -24.12 28.51 -6.20
N ALA A 19 -23.82 29.40 -7.13
CA ALA A 19 -22.57 29.36 -7.89
C ALA A 19 -21.36 29.56 -6.96
N LEU A 20 -21.46 30.48 -5.99
CA LEU A 20 -20.43 30.71 -4.99
C LEU A 20 -20.23 29.48 -4.09
N PHE A 21 -21.32 28.80 -3.69
CA PHE A 21 -21.25 27.57 -2.90
C PHE A 21 -20.55 26.44 -3.67
N ILE A 22 -20.91 26.21 -4.93
CA ILE A 22 -20.28 25.19 -5.79
C ILE A 22 -18.79 25.50 -6.01
N ALA A 23 -18.46 26.76 -6.31
CA ALA A 23 -17.07 27.19 -6.48
C ALA A 23 -16.26 26.98 -5.20
N CYS A 24 -16.83 27.27 -4.03
CA CYS A 24 -16.18 27.05 -2.74
C CYS A 24 -15.95 25.55 -2.46
N CYS A 25 -16.93 24.70 -2.76
CA CYS A 25 -16.79 23.25 -2.64
C CYS A 25 -15.68 22.70 -3.56
N MET A 26 -15.61 23.15 -4.82
CA MET A 26 -14.55 22.75 -5.74
C MET A 26 -13.16 23.18 -5.25
N LEU A 27 -13.06 24.38 -4.67
CA LEU A 27 -11.81 24.92 -4.13
C LEU A 27 -11.33 24.12 -2.90
N VAL A 28 -12.25 23.72 -2.03
CA VAL A 28 -11.97 22.83 -0.89
C VAL A 28 -11.50 21.45 -1.39
N CYS A 29 -12.16 20.87 -2.39
CA CYS A 29 -11.72 19.60 -2.98
C CYS A 29 -10.30 19.68 -3.57
N LEU A 30 -9.98 20.78 -4.26
CA LEU A 30 -8.63 21.02 -4.80
C LEU A 30 -7.57 21.21 -3.69
N MET A 31 -7.91 21.89 -2.60
CA MET A 31 -7.02 22.01 -1.44
C MET A 31 -6.79 20.66 -0.77
N ILE A 32 -7.84 19.85 -0.59
CA ILE A 32 -7.71 18.49 -0.06
C ILE A 32 -6.82 17.65 -0.98
N TYR A 33 -7.05 17.69 -2.30
CA TYR A 33 -6.22 16.98 -3.27
C TYR A 33 -4.75 17.43 -3.22
N GLY A 34 -4.49 18.74 -3.14
CA GLY A 34 -3.13 19.28 -3.00
C GLY A 34 -2.44 18.90 -1.68
N ILE A 35 -3.18 18.84 -0.58
CA ILE A 35 -2.68 18.35 0.71
C ILE A 35 -2.37 16.85 0.61
N LEU A 36 -3.25 16.05 0.01
CA LEU A 36 -2.99 14.62 -0.21
C LEU A 36 -1.73 14.45 -1.08
N ALA A 37 -1.60 15.18 -2.20
CA ALA A 37 -0.43 15.11 -3.08
C ALA A 37 0.90 15.55 -2.43
N THR A 38 0.86 16.35 -1.35
CA THR A 38 2.06 16.78 -0.62
C THR A 38 2.37 15.91 0.61
N VAL A 39 1.36 15.25 1.18
CA VAL A 39 1.49 14.32 2.32
C VAL A 39 1.83 12.90 1.86
N PHE A 40 1.48 12.54 0.63
CA PHE A 40 1.92 11.33 -0.05
C PHE A 40 3.09 11.68 -0.98
N PRO A 41 4.35 11.57 -0.53
CA PRO A 41 5.48 11.61 -1.47
C PRO A 41 5.21 10.56 -2.55
N HIS A 42 5.31 10.95 -3.81
CA HIS A 42 5.35 10.01 -4.92
C HIS A 42 6.62 9.18 -4.73
N TYR A 43 6.47 7.97 -4.18
CA TYR A 43 7.54 6.99 -4.25
C TYR A 43 7.57 6.52 -5.69
N ASP A 44 8.62 6.90 -6.42
CA ASP A 44 8.85 6.40 -7.76
C ASP A 44 9.38 4.96 -7.67
N ILE A 45 8.44 4.02 -7.57
CA ILE A 45 8.72 2.58 -7.42
C ILE A 45 8.59 1.83 -8.75
N GLY A 46 8.17 2.50 -9.82
CA GLY A 46 7.83 1.88 -11.09
C GLY A 46 9.02 1.47 -11.95
N GLY A 47 8.73 0.92 -13.13
CA GLY A 47 9.73 0.54 -14.13
C GLY A 47 10.60 -0.65 -13.75
N LYS A 48 10.18 -1.50 -12.79
CA LYS A 48 10.94 -2.67 -12.36
C LYS A 48 10.72 -3.83 -13.31
N LYS A 49 11.82 -4.50 -13.67
CA LYS A 49 11.76 -5.77 -14.38
C LYS A 49 11.56 -6.91 -13.38
N PRO A 50 10.84 -7.97 -13.76
CA PRO A 50 10.77 -9.18 -12.94
C PRO A 50 12.17 -9.76 -12.70
N LEU A 51 12.35 -10.41 -11.55
CA LEU A 51 13.60 -11.06 -11.18
C LEU A 51 13.86 -12.26 -12.11
N GLU A 52 15.06 -12.33 -12.69
CA GLU A 52 15.45 -13.44 -13.57
C GLU A 52 15.96 -14.62 -12.73
N GLY A 53 15.52 -15.84 -13.05
CA GLY A 53 15.98 -17.07 -12.39
C GLY A 53 14.85 -17.94 -11.85
N GLU A 54 15.22 -19.09 -11.28
CA GLU A 54 14.31 -19.99 -10.56
C GLU A 54 14.63 -19.89 -9.06
N TYR A 55 13.60 -19.63 -8.26
CA TYR A 55 13.69 -19.43 -6.81
C TYR A 55 12.70 -20.37 -6.11
N GLU A 56 13.06 -20.85 -4.93
CA GLU A 56 12.22 -21.77 -4.17
C GLU A 56 10.89 -21.11 -3.78
N THR A 57 9.80 -21.89 -3.84
CA THR A 57 8.51 -21.45 -3.31
C THR A 57 8.30 -22.02 -1.93
N VAL A 58 8.19 -21.15 -0.94
CA VAL A 58 7.84 -21.55 0.43
C VAL A 58 6.42 -21.11 0.78
N GLN A 59 5.96 -21.43 2.00
CA GLN A 59 4.65 -20.99 2.49
C GLN A 59 4.61 -19.45 2.60
N TYR A 60 3.56 -18.83 2.05
CA TYR A 60 3.44 -17.36 2.00
C TYR A 60 3.06 -16.71 3.34
N LEU A 61 2.30 -17.42 4.17
CA LEU A 61 1.71 -16.87 5.38
C LEU A 61 1.93 -17.82 6.56
N HIS A 62 2.69 -17.36 7.55
CA HIS A 62 2.86 -17.95 8.87
C HIS A 62 2.09 -17.09 9.87
N ASP A 63 0.78 -17.34 9.99
CA ASP A 63 -0.12 -16.52 10.79
C ASP A 63 -0.64 -17.25 12.04
N ASP A 64 -0.49 -16.62 13.21
CA ASP A 64 -1.10 -17.02 14.48
C ASP A 64 -2.57 -16.53 14.60
N ASP A 65 -3.37 -16.73 13.54
CA ASP A 65 -4.79 -16.32 13.42
C ASP A 65 -5.04 -14.81 13.65
N ILE A 66 -4.12 -13.94 13.21
CA ILE A 66 -4.24 -12.48 13.34
C ILE A 66 -4.91 -11.86 12.12
N PHE A 67 -4.73 -12.44 10.93
CA PHE A 67 -5.35 -11.95 9.71
C PHE A 67 -6.74 -12.55 9.50
N SER A 68 -7.72 -11.70 9.20
CA SER A 68 -8.98 -12.14 8.59
C SER A 68 -8.79 -12.33 7.09
N ASN A 69 -9.65 -13.12 6.44
CA ASN A 69 -9.66 -13.30 4.97
C ASN A 69 -8.28 -13.74 4.42
N GLN A 70 -7.64 -14.71 5.07
CA GLN A 70 -6.27 -15.16 4.74
C GLN A 70 -6.13 -15.63 3.29
N GLU A 71 -7.17 -16.25 2.70
CA GLU A 71 -7.15 -16.66 1.29
C GLU A 71 -7.01 -15.48 0.33
N ASP A 72 -7.62 -14.33 0.64
CA ASP A 72 -7.49 -13.12 -0.16
C ASP A 72 -6.07 -12.54 -0.03
N LEU A 73 -5.51 -12.52 1.18
CA LEU A 73 -4.13 -12.10 1.40
C LEU A 73 -3.16 -12.96 0.58
N ILE A 74 -3.32 -14.29 0.62
CA ILE A 74 -2.46 -15.22 -0.12
C ILE A 74 -2.55 -14.97 -1.63
N GLN A 75 -3.75 -14.75 -2.20
CA GLN A 75 -3.92 -14.39 -3.62
C GLN A 75 -3.16 -13.11 -3.98
N GLY A 76 -3.16 -12.11 -3.09
CA GLY A 76 -2.37 -10.89 -3.25
C GLY A 76 -0.86 -11.17 -3.33
N LEU A 77 -0.37 -12.03 -2.44
CA LEU A 77 1.05 -12.42 -2.38
C LEU A 77 1.48 -13.25 -3.60
N GLU A 78 0.61 -14.16 -4.05
CA GLU A 78 0.81 -14.95 -5.26
C GLU A 78 0.86 -14.07 -6.51
N TYR A 79 -0.03 -13.08 -6.62
CA TYR A 79 -0.02 -12.13 -7.74
C TYR A 79 1.28 -11.32 -7.80
N LEU A 80 1.75 -10.80 -6.66
CA LEU A 80 3.03 -10.11 -6.58
C LEU A 80 4.17 -10.99 -7.12
N ARG A 81 4.22 -12.25 -6.67
CA ARG A 81 5.24 -13.20 -7.14
C ARG A 81 5.10 -13.50 -8.62
N GLU A 82 3.90 -13.75 -9.12
CA GLU A 82 3.67 -14.07 -10.55
C GLU A 82 4.22 -12.95 -11.46
N LYS A 83 4.05 -11.69 -11.05
CA LYS A 83 4.48 -10.52 -11.83
C LYS A 83 5.94 -10.14 -11.64
N THR A 84 6.50 -10.36 -10.46
CA THR A 84 7.85 -9.86 -10.11
C THR A 84 8.89 -10.95 -9.96
N ASN A 85 8.46 -12.21 -9.87
CA ASN A 85 9.26 -13.38 -9.47
C ASN A 85 9.92 -13.25 -8.07
N VAL A 86 9.51 -12.26 -7.27
CA VAL A 86 9.93 -12.10 -5.86
C VAL A 86 8.83 -12.62 -4.96
N GLN A 87 9.17 -13.47 -3.99
CA GLN A 87 8.20 -13.98 -3.03
C GLN A 87 8.23 -13.18 -1.72
N LEU A 88 7.15 -12.45 -1.44
CA LEU A 88 6.91 -11.83 -0.13
C LEU A 88 6.26 -12.84 0.81
N VAL A 89 6.90 -13.13 1.92
CA VAL A 89 6.42 -14.03 2.97
C VAL A 89 6.09 -13.22 4.22
N ILE A 90 4.92 -13.45 4.78
CA ILE A 90 4.43 -12.79 5.99
C ILE A 90 4.51 -13.75 7.17
N MET A 91 5.16 -13.31 8.24
CA MET A 91 5.18 -13.99 9.52
C MET A 91 4.57 -13.09 10.58
N THR A 92 3.62 -13.58 11.35
CA THR A 92 3.10 -12.82 12.48
C THR A 92 3.83 -13.14 13.78
N THR A 93 3.86 -12.19 14.72
CA THR A 93 4.53 -12.40 16.01
C THR A 93 3.92 -11.56 17.14
N ASP A 94 3.90 -12.13 18.34
CA ASP A 94 3.58 -11.44 19.59
C ASP A 94 4.82 -10.83 20.27
N ARG A 95 6.03 -11.16 19.78
CA ARG A 95 7.30 -10.76 20.38
C ARG A 95 7.71 -9.36 19.95
N LYS A 96 8.32 -8.61 20.88
CA LYS A 96 9.07 -7.39 20.52
C LYS A 96 10.40 -7.78 19.89
N LEU A 97 10.50 -7.57 18.58
CA LEU A 97 11.71 -7.85 17.82
C LEU A 97 12.61 -6.61 17.67
N SER A 98 13.92 -6.85 17.81
CA SER A 98 14.99 -5.95 17.40
C SER A 98 15.14 -5.95 15.87
N TYR A 99 15.93 -5.01 15.34
CA TYR A 99 16.21 -4.94 13.90
C TYR A 99 16.96 -6.19 13.38
N GLY A 100 17.88 -6.75 14.18
CA GLY A 100 18.65 -7.94 13.78
C GLY A 100 17.85 -9.24 13.79
N ASP A 101 16.68 -9.25 14.44
CA ASP A 101 15.86 -10.46 14.51
C ASP A 101 15.27 -10.82 13.14
N ALA A 102 14.79 -9.85 12.36
CA ALA A 102 14.23 -10.13 11.03
C ALA A 102 15.25 -10.74 10.07
N VAL A 103 16.50 -10.27 10.12
CA VAL A 103 17.61 -10.83 9.30
C VAL A 103 17.93 -12.25 9.74
N ARG A 104 17.94 -12.53 11.05
CA ARG A 104 18.16 -13.89 11.54
C ARG A 104 17.03 -14.83 11.11
N GLU A 105 15.76 -14.44 11.28
CA GLU A 105 14.63 -15.26 10.88
C GLU A 105 14.61 -15.51 9.36
N TYR A 106 14.99 -14.51 8.56
CA TYR A 106 15.15 -14.66 7.11
C TYR A 106 16.10 -15.81 6.76
N HIS A 107 17.32 -15.80 7.31
CA HIS A 107 18.31 -16.84 7.04
C HIS A 107 17.98 -18.21 7.67
N LEU A 108 16.99 -18.28 8.56
CA LEU A 108 16.46 -19.55 9.07
C LEU A 108 15.33 -20.09 8.20
N THR A 109 14.67 -19.22 7.41
CA THR A 109 13.47 -19.56 6.65
C THR A 109 13.77 -19.82 5.17
N PHE A 110 14.76 -19.14 4.58
CA PHE A 110 15.05 -19.24 3.15
C PHE A 110 16.48 -19.71 2.89
N GLU A 111 16.62 -20.56 1.88
CA GLU A 111 17.92 -21.03 1.38
C GLU A 111 18.47 -20.17 0.23
N ASP A 112 17.64 -19.31 -0.37
CA ASP A 112 18.01 -18.42 -1.47
C ASP A 112 17.66 -16.93 -1.20
N GLU A 113 17.98 -16.07 -2.16
CA GLU A 113 17.92 -14.60 -2.03
C GLU A 113 16.74 -13.97 -2.78
N GLY A 114 15.79 -14.78 -3.27
CA GLY A 114 14.60 -14.35 -4.03
C GLY A 114 13.41 -13.94 -3.16
N HIS A 115 13.56 -13.94 -1.83
CA HIS A 115 12.47 -13.72 -0.88
C HIS A 115 12.54 -12.38 -0.16
N ILE A 116 11.39 -12.00 0.41
CA ILE A 116 11.28 -10.96 1.42
C ILE A 116 10.56 -11.55 2.61
N LEU A 117 11.14 -11.46 3.80
CA LEU A 117 10.43 -11.75 5.05
C LEU A 117 9.86 -10.45 5.60
N LEU A 118 8.53 -10.39 5.76
CA LEU A 118 7.83 -9.32 6.45
C LEU A 118 7.27 -9.85 7.78
N ILE A 119 7.81 -9.36 8.88
CA ILE A 119 7.34 -9.69 10.22
C ILE A 119 6.31 -8.65 10.68
N VAL A 120 5.10 -9.12 10.87
CA VAL A 120 3.92 -8.35 11.25
C VAL A 120 3.64 -8.58 12.73
N PRO A 121 3.68 -7.54 13.59
CA PRO A 121 3.36 -7.72 14.99
C PRO A 121 1.85 -7.94 15.19
N GLN A 122 1.48 -8.51 16.33
CA GLN A 122 0.09 -8.58 16.81
C GLN A 122 -0.63 -7.22 16.79
N GLU A 123 -1.96 -7.27 16.81
CA GLU A 123 -2.82 -6.09 16.83
C GLU A 123 -2.39 -5.09 17.92
N GLY A 124 -2.41 -3.80 17.56
CA GLY A 124 -1.98 -2.70 18.43
C GLY A 124 -0.54 -2.21 18.20
N SER A 125 0.29 -2.94 17.45
CA SER A 125 1.56 -2.44 16.93
C SER A 125 1.53 -2.26 15.42
N ILE A 126 2.05 -1.12 14.95
CA ILE A 126 2.20 -0.78 13.53
C ILE A 126 3.67 -0.86 13.08
N ARG A 127 4.56 -1.36 13.95
CA ARG A 127 6.00 -1.41 13.69
C ARG A 127 6.38 -2.73 13.06
N PHE A 128 6.23 -2.79 11.75
CA PHE A 128 6.63 -3.96 10.97
C PHE A 128 8.16 -4.03 10.94
N ARG A 129 8.69 -5.22 10.70
CA ARG A 129 10.11 -5.50 10.50
C ARG A 129 10.24 -6.33 9.24
N TYR A 130 11.35 -6.19 8.53
CA TYR A 130 11.57 -7.00 7.35
C TYR A 130 13.05 -7.28 7.12
N ALA A 131 13.30 -8.28 6.29
CA ALA A 131 14.58 -8.56 5.65
C ALA A 131 14.31 -8.88 4.18
N ILE A 132 15.20 -8.42 3.31
CA ILE A 132 15.09 -8.53 1.85
C ILE A 132 16.31 -9.29 1.37
N GLY A 133 16.09 -10.36 0.61
CA GLY A 133 17.18 -11.07 -0.06
C GLY A 133 17.91 -10.18 -1.06
N ALA A 134 19.20 -10.45 -1.26
CA ALA A 134 20.04 -9.64 -2.14
C ALA A 134 19.53 -9.58 -3.59
N ASP A 135 18.92 -10.66 -4.09
CA ASP A 135 18.33 -10.72 -5.42
C ASP A 135 16.96 -10.03 -5.44
N ALA A 136 16.10 -10.31 -4.47
CA ALA A 136 14.80 -9.64 -4.30
C ALA A 136 14.93 -8.11 -4.23
N ASN A 137 15.99 -7.60 -3.58
CA ASN A 137 16.28 -6.18 -3.44
C ASN A 137 16.53 -5.44 -4.78
N LYS A 138 16.81 -6.17 -5.86
CA LYS A 138 16.96 -5.59 -7.21
C LYS A 138 15.61 -5.16 -7.80
N VAL A 139 14.51 -5.80 -7.36
CA VAL A 139 13.16 -5.54 -7.85
C VAL A 139 12.35 -4.75 -6.81
N ILE A 140 12.32 -5.25 -5.57
CA ILE A 140 11.59 -4.64 -4.45
C ILE A 140 12.61 -4.25 -3.39
N ASN A 141 13.07 -3.00 -3.43
CA ASN A 141 14.00 -2.46 -2.46
C ASN A 141 13.29 -1.99 -1.18
N SER A 142 14.07 -1.52 -0.20
CA SER A 142 13.53 -1.01 1.08
C SER A 142 12.54 0.14 0.90
N GLU A 143 12.73 1.02 -0.09
CA GLU A 143 11.83 2.16 -0.33
C GLU A 143 10.47 1.69 -0.85
N ALA A 144 10.45 0.74 -1.78
CA ALA A 144 9.23 0.13 -2.29
C ALA A 144 8.49 -0.66 -1.20
N LEU A 145 9.23 -1.40 -0.37
CA LEU A 145 8.63 -2.14 0.74
C LEU A 145 8.07 -1.19 1.82
N ASP A 146 8.76 -0.10 2.13
CA ASP A 146 8.26 0.93 3.06
C ASP A 146 6.99 1.61 2.53
N TYR A 147 6.88 1.79 1.21
CA TYR A 147 5.65 2.25 0.56
C TYR A 147 4.48 1.29 0.80
N LEU A 148 4.67 -0.01 0.54
CA LEU A 148 3.64 -1.03 0.81
C LEU A 148 3.25 -1.02 2.30
N ILE A 149 4.23 -1.09 3.20
CA ILE A 149 4.01 -1.11 4.66
C ILE A 149 3.23 0.12 5.13
N LYS A 150 3.53 1.32 4.60
CA LYS A 150 2.82 2.54 4.96
C LYS A 150 1.30 2.43 4.73
N ASN A 151 0.91 1.73 3.67
CA ASN A 151 -0.49 1.56 3.29
C ASN A 151 -1.18 0.47 4.12
N VAL A 152 -0.46 -0.62 4.44
CA VAL A 152 -1.08 -1.80 5.08
C VAL A 152 -0.93 -1.89 6.60
N ARG A 153 -0.01 -1.15 7.22
CA ARG A 153 0.37 -1.32 8.65
C ARG A 153 -0.77 -1.20 9.66
N HIS A 154 -1.88 -0.56 9.28
CA HIS A 154 -3.06 -0.33 10.11
C HIS A 154 -4.17 -1.36 9.91
N SER A 155 -3.98 -2.35 9.04
CA SER A 155 -4.99 -3.36 8.72
C SER A 155 -4.46 -4.78 8.95
N ARG A 156 -5.36 -5.67 9.36
CA ARG A 156 -5.18 -7.14 9.36
C ARG A 156 -6.27 -7.82 8.52
N ASP A 157 -6.94 -7.06 7.67
CA ASP A 157 -7.92 -7.58 6.74
C ASP A 157 -7.25 -8.02 5.44
N GLY A 158 -7.27 -9.33 5.17
CA GLY A 158 -6.69 -9.92 3.98
C GLY A 158 -7.28 -9.42 2.67
N GLU A 159 -8.56 -9.03 2.64
CA GLU A 159 -9.19 -8.47 1.44
C GLU A 159 -8.59 -7.09 1.12
N TYR A 160 -8.44 -6.24 2.15
CA TYR A 160 -7.77 -4.95 2.01
C TYR A 160 -6.31 -5.12 1.56
N TRP A 161 -5.59 -6.06 2.18
CA TRP A 161 -4.21 -6.36 1.80
C TRP A 161 -4.09 -6.83 0.36
N LYS A 162 -4.99 -7.69 -0.12
CA LYS A 162 -5.03 -8.14 -1.52
C LYS A 162 -5.06 -6.95 -2.47
N GLN A 163 -5.97 -6.00 -2.24
CA GLN A 163 -6.07 -4.81 -3.10
C GLN A 163 -4.78 -3.98 -3.05
N GLN A 164 -4.21 -3.77 -1.87
CA GLN A 164 -2.95 -3.03 -1.74
C GLN A 164 -1.78 -3.72 -2.43
N LEU A 165 -1.73 -5.05 -2.39
CA LEU A 165 -0.71 -5.84 -3.08
C LEU A 165 -0.88 -5.78 -4.59
N TYR A 166 -2.11 -5.79 -5.11
CA TYR A 166 -2.38 -5.61 -6.54
C TYR A 166 -1.93 -4.22 -7.02
N ASP A 167 -2.39 -3.16 -6.35
CA ASP A 167 -2.05 -1.78 -6.70
C ASP A 167 -0.52 -1.56 -6.65
N PHE A 168 0.14 -2.10 -5.61
CA PHE A 168 1.59 -2.05 -5.46
C PHE A 168 2.32 -2.78 -6.59
N THR A 169 1.87 -4.00 -6.91
CA THR A 169 2.48 -4.83 -7.97
C THR A 169 2.35 -4.16 -9.33
N ASP A 170 1.15 -3.66 -9.65
CA ASP A 170 0.89 -3.01 -10.93
C ASP A 170 1.72 -1.74 -11.09
N GLU A 171 1.91 -0.96 -10.01
CA GLU A 171 2.78 0.21 -10.05
C GLU A 171 4.27 -0.17 -10.20
N LEU A 172 4.74 -1.23 -9.52
CA LEU A 172 6.13 -1.73 -9.66
C LEU A 172 6.48 -2.08 -11.10
N VAL A 173 5.60 -2.81 -11.80
CA VAL A 173 5.86 -3.35 -13.15
C VAL A 173 5.35 -2.45 -14.27
N LYS A 174 4.85 -1.26 -13.93
CA LYS A 174 4.39 -0.26 -14.88
C LYS A 174 5.54 0.11 -15.81
N ASN A 175 5.35 -0.15 -17.10
CA ASN A 175 6.28 0.28 -18.13
C ASN A 175 6.02 1.75 -18.45
N ASP A 176 7.06 2.58 -18.42
CA ASP A 176 7.06 3.91 -19.04
C ASP A 176 6.89 3.83 -20.57
#